data_AF-A0A950BUF9-F1
#
_entry.id   AF-A0A950BUF9-F1
#
_cell.length_a   1.000
_cell.length_b   1.000
_cell.length_c   1.000
_cell.angle_alpha   90.00
_cell.angle_beta   90.00
_cell.angle_gamma   90.00
#
_symmetry.space_group_name_H-M   'P 1'
#
loop_
_entity.id
_entity.type
_entity.pdbx_description
1 polymer ?
#
loop_
_entity_poly.entity_id
_entity_poly.type
_entity_poly.pdbx_seq_one_letter_code
_entity_poly.pdbx_strand_id
1 'polypeptide(L)'
;HRLLARFPDQPLVHVFERREGTEDAPGKLLNRFDLTFPPANFVDFGLRMTFEPIAAIRKDSPADRAGFRKEDRIIKVGGSDDVDPVRLPSICYDNAGKPMTFEVERTAADGSKTGHTLTVTPDDTPPWTDMPASSDALDVPGLGLCYAIRPRIAAVAPGSPGARAGLKAGDVISAVTIAPPRFVEVAKLKGSKTEPPAPKPQTITFGEASPAWIRAFWTLQYSSDTTVSMIVNKGSKPIEVKAEPEPIWFPSRGLVFLPLVQKLPPQSIAAALRRGWDDTIENILSIYGTIRNLVLGRLGPRGLAGPIRIVGYAYSTARSSINDLIRFLGILSINLAVINFLPIPPLDGGQMLFLMAEKIRGRPLPESALGAGIVVGLVLVVCLMIFVLFQDVLWSIENWKGL
;
A
#
# COMPACT_ATOMS: atom_id res chain seq x y z
N HIS A 1 16.63 1.04 -2.39
CA HIS A 1 16.20 0.96 -0.99
C HIS A 1 16.97 -0.07 -0.15
N ARG A 2 17.08 -1.36 -0.53
CA ARG A 2 17.82 -2.36 0.27
C ARG A 2 19.28 -2.00 0.61
N LEU A 3 20.04 -1.43 -0.33
CA LEU A 3 21.41 -0.95 -0.05
C LEU A 3 21.44 0.24 0.91
N LEU A 4 20.44 1.13 0.85
CA LEU A 4 20.35 2.29 1.74
C LEU A 4 20.03 1.87 3.17
N ALA A 5 19.19 0.84 3.32
CA ALA A 5 18.80 0.27 4.61
C ALA A 5 19.92 -0.53 5.31
N ARG A 6 21.00 -0.91 4.59
CA ARG A 6 22.11 -1.71 5.14
C ARG A 6 23.14 -0.88 5.90
N PHE A 7 23.30 0.40 5.55
CA PHE A 7 24.25 1.32 6.18
C PHE A 7 23.55 2.56 6.74
N PRO A 8 22.48 2.40 7.53
CA PRO A 8 21.57 3.49 7.86
C PRO A 8 22.21 4.61 8.70
N ASP A 9 23.23 4.26 9.49
CA ASP A 9 23.99 5.09 10.43
C ASP A 9 25.26 5.70 9.84
N GLN A 10 25.63 5.33 8.61
CA GLN A 10 26.87 5.78 7.96
C GLN A 10 26.57 6.74 6.81
N PRO A 11 27.40 7.78 6.57
CA PRO A 11 27.31 8.57 5.35
C PRO A 11 27.43 7.70 4.10
N LEU A 12 26.59 7.94 3.09
CA LEU A 12 26.66 7.25 1.81
C LEU A 12 27.26 8.19 0.79
N VAL A 13 28.36 7.75 0.18
CA VAL A 13 28.99 8.46 -0.92
C VAL A 13 28.45 7.89 -2.22
N HIS A 14 27.67 8.68 -2.93
CA HIS A 14 27.21 8.36 -4.27
C HIS A 14 28.14 9.01 -5.28
N VAL A 15 28.77 8.18 -6.10
CA VAL A 15 29.62 8.61 -7.21
C VAL A 15 28.75 8.81 -8.43
N PHE A 16 28.71 10.04 -8.95
CA PHE A 16 28.00 10.37 -10.17
C PHE A 16 28.99 10.59 -11.30
N GLU A 17 28.78 9.86 -12.39
CA GLU A 17 29.56 9.99 -13.61
C GLU A 17 28.70 10.62 -14.70
N ARG A 18 29.14 11.76 -15.21
CA ARG A 18 28.59 12.37 -16.42
C ARG A 18 29.42 11.90 -17.61
N ARG A 19 28.79 11.20 -18.55
CA ARG A 19 29.41 10.72 -19.79
C ARG A 19 28.74 11.35 -21.00
N GLU A 20 29.46 11.43 -22.11
CA GLU A 20 28.87 11.68 -23.44
C GLU A 20 27.97 10.49 -23.84
N GLY A 21 27.14 10.67 -24.87
CA GLY A 21 26.27 9.61 -25.38
C GLY A 21 24.95 9.46 -24.62
N THR A 22 24.32 8.30 -24.78
CA THR A 22 23.05 7.94 -24.13
C THR A 22 23.30 6.97 -22.97
N GLU A 23 22.29 6.74 -22.14
CA GLU A 23 22.35 5.73 -21.07
C GLU A 23 22.69 4.33 -21.62
N ASP A 24 22.16 4.00 -22.81
CA ASP A 24 22.36 2.71 -23.49
C ASP A 24 23.70 2.64 -24.25
N ALA A 25 24.40 3.75 -24.47
CA ALA A 25 25.67 3.82 -25.19
C ALA A 25 26.58 4.92 -24.60
N PRO A 26 27.15 4.69 -23.40
CA PRO A 26 27.93 5.70 -22.70
C PRO A 26 29.27 5.93 -23.41
N GLY A 27 29.49 7.17 -23.84
CA GLY A 27 30.72 7.65 -24.44
C GLY A 27 31.76 8.07 -23.39
N LYS A 28 32.59 9.05 -23.77
CA LYS A 28 33.70 9.54 -22.93
C LYS A 28 33.18 10.09 -21.59
N LEU A 29 33.89 9.80 -20.50
CA LEU A 29 33.65 10.43 -19.21
C LEU A 29 33.98 11.92 -19.29
N LEU A 30 32.99 12.76 -19.00
CA LEU A 30 33.09 14.21 -18.97
C LEU A 30 33.43 14.71 -17.58
N ASN A 31 32.72 14.21 -16.57
CA ASN A 31 32.91 14.64 -15.19
C ASN A 31 32.56 13.52 -14.22
N ARG A 32 33.21 13.52 -13.05
CA ARG A 32 32.92 12.63 -11.94
C ARG A 32 32.85 13.47 -10.67
N PHE A 33 31.77 13.33 -9.92
CA PHE A 33 31.60 14.04 -8.67
C PHE A 33 30.96 13.13 -7.64
N ASP A 34 31.38 13.32 -6.40
CA ASP A 34 30.96 12.51 -5.26
C ASP A 34 29.98 13.35 -4.43
N LEU A 35 28.81 12.81 -4.14
CA LEU A 35 27.85 13.41 -3.23
C LEU A 35 27.73 12.55 -1.98
N THR A 36 28.06 13.14 -0.84
CA THR A 36 27.92 12.50 0.47
C THR A 36 26.56 12.84 1.04
N PHE A 37 25.74 11.82 1.25
CA PHE A 37 24.45 11.92 1.92
C PHE A 37 24.63 11.49 3.37
N PRO A 38 24.43 12.39 4.35
CA PRO A 38 24.50 12.02 5.76
C PRO A 38 23.39 11.01 6.09
N PRO A 39 23.54 10.28 7.21
CA PRO A 39 22.45 9.51 7.79
C PRO A 39 21.18 10.38 7.95
N ALA A 40 20.01 9.81 7.66
CA ALA A 40 18.73 10.49 7.79
C ALA A 40 17.96 9.89 8.96
N ASN A 41 17.57 10.72 9.91
CA ASN A 41 16.75 10.32 11.04
C ASN A 41 15.27 10.39 10.66
N PHE A 42 14.47 9.53 11.27
CA PHE A 42 13.03 9.77 11.28
C PHE A 42 12.72 11.07 11.99
N VAL A 43 11.67 11.75 11.54
CA VAL A 43 11.04 12.86 12.26
C VAL A 43 9.71 12.42 12.84
N ASP A 44 9.47 12.75 14.10
CA ASP A 44 8.29 12.33 14.86
C ASP A 44 7.83 13.37 15.87
N PHE A 45 6.67 13.12 16.44
CA PHE A 45 6.02 13.91 17.48
C PHE A 45 6.15 13.30 18.88
N GLY A 46 6.75 12.10 18.98
CA GLY A 46 6.82 11.31 20.22
C GLY A 46 5.47 10.76 20.66
N LEU A 47 4.59 10.45 19.70
CA LEU A 47 3.30 9.83 19.95
C LEU A 47 3.44 8.31 19.89
N ARG A 48 2.79 7.59 20.81
CA ARG A 48 2.60 6.14 20.70
C ARG A 48 1.22 5.90 20.14
N MET A 49 1.15 5.43 18.90
CA MET A 49 -0.12 5.06 18.31
C MET A 49 -0.61 3.73 18.87
N THR A 50 -1.91 3.48 18.76
CA THR A 50 -2.49 2.21 19.23
C THR A 50 -2.18 1.09 18.24
N PHE A 51 -1.70 -0.06 18.72
CA PHE A 51 -1.62 -1.29 17.91
C PHE A 51 -3.03 -1.77 17.55
N GLU A 52 -3.33 -1.84 16.26
CA GLU A 52 -4.49 -2.58 15.77
C GLU A 52 -4.19 -4.08 15.75
N PRO A 53 -5.22 -4.95 15.72
CA PRO A 53 -5.04 -6.38 15.59
C PRO A 53 -4.26 -6.75 14.31
N ILE A 54 -3.47 -7.82 14.38
CA ILE A 54 -2.74 -8.36 13.23
C ILE A 54 -3.74 -8.74 12.13
N ALA A 55 -3.60 -8.09 10.98
CA ALA A 55 -4.50 -8.24 9.85
C ALA A 55 -4.21 -9.51 9.04
N ALA A 56 -2.92 -9.80 8.84
CA ALA A 56 -2.47 -11.00 8.14
C ALA A 56 -1.07 -11.43 8.60
N ILE A 57 -0.79 -12.72 8.39
CA ILE A 57 0.51 -13.35 8.64
C ILE A 57 0.86 -14.16 7.40
N ARG A 58 2.08 -14.00 6.91
CA ARG A 58 2.63 -14.78 5.80
C ARG A 58 2.92 -16.19 6.30
N LYS A 59 2.46 -17.20 5.57
CA LYS A 59 2.77 -18.60 5.87
C LYS A 59 4.29 -18.83 5.89
N ASP A 60 4.75 -19.66 6.82
CA ASP A 60 6.16 -20.02 7.01
C ASP A 60 7.07 -18.82 7.35
N SER A 61 6.50 -17.71 7.80
CA SER A 61 7.24 -16.56 8.31
C SER A 61 7.74 -16.77 9.75
N PRO A 62 8.66 -15.93 10.25
CA PRO A 62 9.04 -15.96 11.66
C PRO A 62 7.84 -15.85 12.62
N ALA A 63 6.88 -14.97 12.33
CA ALA A 63 5.67 -14.83 13.14
C ALA A 63 4.77 -16.08 13.11
N ASP A 64 4.60 -16.68 11.94
CA ASP A 64 3.80 -17.91 11.79
C ASP A 64 4.41 -19.06 12.60
N ARG A 65 5.73 -19.26 12.48
CA ARG A 65 6.47 -20.28 13.26
C ARG A 65 6.44 -20.02 14.76
N ALA A 66 6.43 -18.76 15.18
CA ALA A 66 6.36 -18.37 16.59
C ALA A 66 4.94 -18.47 17.18
N GLY A 67 3.91 -18.73 16.36
CA GLY A 67 2.54 -18.95 16.81
C GLY A 67 1.70 -17.68 16.98
N PHE A 68 2.08 -16.59 16.32
CA PHE A 68 1.19 -15.44 16.15
C PHE A 68 -0.06 -15.86 15.37
N ARG A 69 -1.20 -15.24 15.68
CA ARG A 69 -2.47 -15.47 14.98
C ARG A 69 -3.04 -14.16 14.46
N LYS A 70 -3.85 -14.28 13.41
CA LYS A 70 -4.71 -13.18 12.98
C LYS A 70 -5.57 -12.72 14.16
N GLU A 71 -5.81 -11.42 14.27
CA GLU A 71 -6.52 -10.75 15.37
C GLU A 71 -5.78 -10.69 16.72
N ASP A 72 -4.58 -11.25 16.83
CA ASP A 72 -3.72 -10.98 17.99
C ASP A 72 -3.38 -9.48 18.00
N ARG A 73 -3.43 -8.85 19.18
CA ARG A 73 -2.99 -7.47 19.37
C ARG A 73 -1.68 -7.45 20.15
N ILE A 74 -0.66 -6.81 19.59
CA ILE A 74 0.62 -6.63 20.30
C ILE A 74 0.43 -5.61 21.42
N ILE A 75 0.82 -5.98 22.63
CA ILE A 75 0.75 -5.16 23.84
C ILE A 75 2.15 -4.71 24.26
N LYS A 76 3.14 -5.61 24.19
CA LYS A 76 4.54 -5.31 24.52
C LYS A 76 5.51 -5.93 23.54
N VAL A 77 6.65 -5.28 23.38
CA VAL A 77 7.78 -5.76 22.58
C VAL A 77 9.05 -5.64 23.43
N GLY A 78 9.77 -6.75 23.60
CA GLY A 78 10.98 -6.80 24.43
C GLY A 78 10.73 -6.43 25.90
N GLY A 79 9.52 -6.65 26.41
CA GLY A 79 9.10 -6.28 27.76
C GLY A 79 8.69 -4.81 27.95
N SER A 80 8.77 -3.97 26.90
CA SER A 80 8.31 -2.58 26.92
C SER A 80 6.91 -2.45 26.31
N ASP A 81 6.03 -1.69 26.97
CA ASP A 81 4.74 -1.22 26.43
C ASP A 81 4.86 0.19 25.79
N ASP A 82 6.00 0.86 25.92
CA ASP A 82 6.29 2.16 25.29
C ASP A 82 6.86 1.98 23.87
N VAL A 83 6.10 1.31 23.00
CA VAL A 83 6.51 1.07 21.61
C VAL A 83 5.47 1.64 20.66
N ASP A 84 5.92 2.56 19.79
CA ASP A 84 5.07 3.05 18.71
C ASP A 84 5.00 1.98 17.60
N PRO A 85 3.80 1.51 17.19
CA PRO A 85 3.63 0.51 16.13
C PRO A 85 4.31 0.88 14.82
N VAL A 86 4.49 2.18 14.53
CA VAL A 86 5.21 2.64 13.35
C VAL A 86 6.69 2.20 13.38
N ARG A 87 7.26 1.99 14.57
CA ARG A 87 8.69 1.68 14.78
C ARG A 87 9.02 0.21 14.74
N LEU A 88 8.03 -0.65 14.90
CA LEU A 88 8.26 -2.08 15.00
C LEU A 88 9.05 -2.68 13.82
N PRO A 89 8.84 -2.28 12.54
CA PRO A 89 9.65 -2.78 11.43
C PRO A 89 11.15 -2.52 11.61
N SER A 90 11.53 -1.31 12.05
CA SER A 90 12.93 -0.94 12.32
C SER A 90 13.48 -1.69 13.53
N ILE A 91 12.71 -1.77 14.63
CA ILE A 91 13.12 -2.50 15.84
C ILE A 91 13.39 -3.98 15.53
N CYS A 92 12.53 -4.61 14.71
CA CYS A 92 12.73 -6.00 14.30
C CYS A 92 13.99 -6.18 13.46
N TYR A 93 14.24 -5.25 12.53
CA TYR A 93 15.42 -5.29 11.67
C TYR A 93 16.73 -5.11 12.46
N ASP A 94 16.78 -4.17 13.41
CA ASP A 94 17.95 -3.95 14.28
C ASP A 94 18.24 -5.17 15.19
N ASN A 95 17.23 -6.03 15.39
CA ASN A 95 17.31 -7.28 16.15
C ASN A 95 17.26 -8.53 15.26
N ALA A 96 17.52 -8.39 13.95
CA ALA A 96 17.55 -9.53 13.03
C ALA A 96 18.52 -10.62 13.54
N GLY A 97 18.06 -11.87 13.53
CA GLY A 97 18.81 -13.01 14.06
C GLY A 97 18.87 -13.12 15.59
N LYS A 98 18.33 -12.15 16.35
CA LYS A 98 18.26 -12.20 17.82
C LYS A 98 16.82 -12.51 18.27
N PRO A 99 16.61 -13.43 19.23
CA PRO A 99 15.28 -13.67 19.78
C PRO A 99 14.70 -12.43 20.46
N MET A 100 13.45 -12.13 20.17
CA MET A 100 12.66 -11.06 20.77
C MET A 100 11.39 -11.63 21.42
N THR A 101 10.98 -11.06 22.55
CA THR A 101 9.74 -11.44 23.23
C THR A 101 8.61 -10.46 22.90
N PHE A 102 7.41 -10.99 22.70
CA PHE A 102 6.20 -10.23 22.41
C PHE A 102 5.10 -10.68 23.35
N GLU A 103 4.45 -9.74 24.01
CA GLU A 103 3.19 -10.00 24.71
C GLU A 103 2.05 -9.62 23.79
N VAL A 104 1.19 -10.59 23.48
CA VAL A 104 0.01 -10.38 22.63
C VAL A 104 -1.27 -10.67 23.41
N GLU A 105 -2.29 -9.85 23.21
CA GLU A 105 -3.65 -10.12 23.64
C GLU A 105 -4.37 -10.88 22.53
N ARG A 106 -4.89 -12.06 22.85
CA ARG A 106 -5.69 -12.88 21.94
C ARG A 106 -7.12 -12.89 22.41
N THR A 107 -8.04 -12.62 21.48
CA THR A 107 -9.48 -12.72 21.74
C THR A 107 -9.96 -14.10 21.33
N ALA A 108 -10.51 -14.87 22.27
CA ALA A 108 -11.12 -16.16 22.00
C ALA A 108 -12.50 -16.01 21.35
N ALA A 109 -13.05 -17.13 20.85
CA ALA A 109 -14.34 -17.12 20.14
C ALA A 109 -15.53 -16.67 21.02
N ASP A 110 -15.39 -16.79 22.35
CA ASP A 110 -16.37 -16.31 23.33
C ASP A 110 -16.18 -14.82 23.71
N GLY A 111 -15.21 -14.13 23.10
CA GLY A 111 -14.87 -12.74 23.38
C GLY A 111 -13.94 -12.53 24.58
N SER A 112 -13.54 -13.60 25.29
CA SER A 112 -12.56 -13.50 26.38
C SER A 112 -11.18 -13.13 25.83
N LYS A 113 -10.43 -12.32 26.58
CA LYS A 113 -9.10 -11.82 26.19
C LYS A 113 -8.05 -12.47 27.07
N THR A 114 -7.07 -13.13 26.46
CA THR A 114 -5.96 -13.79 27.16
C THR A 114 -4.62 -13.27 26.64
N GLY A 115 -3.70 -13.01 27.57
CA GLY A 115 -2.32 -12.65 27.24
C GLY A 115 -1.49 -13.89 26.87
N HIS A 116 -0.69 -13.79 25.82
CA HIS A 116 0.28 -14.80 25.43
C HIS A 116 1.66 -14.16 25.23
N THR A 117 2.69 -14.80 25.75
CA THR A 117 4.07 -14.43 25.47
C THR A 117 4.60 -15.31 24.34
N LEU A 118 5.04 -14.67 23.27
CA LEU A 118 5.63 -15.33 22.10
C LEU A 118 7.09 -14.90 21.97
N THR A 119 7.96 -15.83 21.59
CA THR A 119 9.35 -15.54 21.26
C THR A 119 9.55 -15.75 19.77
N VAL A 120 10.05 -14.73 19.08
CA VAL A 120 10.29 -14.76 17.64
C VAL A 120 11.66 -14.17 17.34
N THR A 121 12.36 -14.76 16.37
CA THR A 121 13.61 -14.24 15.85
C THR A 121 13.33 -13.59 14.50
N PRO A 122 13.38 -12.25 14.38
CA PRO A 122 13.16 -11.59 13.09
C PRO A 122 14.25 -11.96 12.07
N ASP A 123 13.89 -11.94 10.79
CA ASP A 123 14.86 -12.02 9.68
C ASP A 123 15.41 -10.63 9.31
N ASP A 124 16.39 -10.61 8.40
CA ASP A 124 17.10 -9.41 7.94
C ASP A 124 16.40 -8.73 6.75
N THR A 125 15.10 -8.96 6.54
CA THR A 125 14.35 -8.26 5.49
C THR A 125 14.24 -6.77 5.84
N PRO A 126 14.78 -5.87 5.01
CA PRO A 126 14.84 -4.45 5.34
C PRO A 126 13.44 -3.81 5.33
N PRO A 127 13.12 -2.97 6.33
CA PRO A 127 11.86 -2.23 6.39
C PRO A 127 11.91 -0.99 5.49
N TRP A 128 10.74 -0.37 5.27
CA TRP A 128 10.59 0.89 4.51
C TRP A 128 11.12 0.84 3.07
N THR A 129 11.10 -0.34 2.45
CA THR A 129 11.45 -0.51 1.03
C THR A 129 10.33 -0.13 0.08
N ASP A 130 9.10 -0.19 0.56
CA ASP A 130 7.89 0.03 -0.22
C ASP A 130 7.10 1.21 0.38
N MET A 131 6.55 2.04 -0.49
CA MET A 131 5.70 3.15 -0.06
C MET A 131 4.35 2.60 0.36
N PRO A 132 3.87 2.87 1.59
CA PRO A 132 2.54 2.43 2.02
C PRO A 132 1.47 3.13 1.18
N ALA A 133 0.56 2.38 0.56
CA ALA A 133 -0.58 2.98 -0.12
C ALA A 133 -1.60 3.52 0.91
N SER A 134 -2.54 4.34 0.43
CA SER A 134 -3.47 5.11 1.29
C SER A 134 -4.37 4.28 2.21
N SER A 135 -4.53 2.98 1.93
CA SER A 135 -5.38 2.06 2.70
C SER A 135 -4.61 0.93 3.37
N ASP A 136 -3.28 0.90 3.22
CA ASP A 136 -2.50 -0.30 3.51
C ASP A 136 -2.17 -0.42 5.00
N ALA A 137 -2.11 -1.67 5.45
CA ALA A 137 -1.52 -2.02 6.73
C ALA A 137 -0.01 -1.71 6.68
N LEU A 138 0.58 -1.40 7.84
CA LEU A 138 2.03 -1.40 7.98
C LEU A 138 2.52 -2.85 7.97
N ASP A 139 3.38 -3.16 7.02
CA ASP A 139 4.10 -4.42 6.99
C ASP A 139 5.26 -4.41 7.98
N VAL A 140 5.48 -5.55 8.65
CA VAL A 140 6.66 -5.84 9.46
C VAL A 140 7.42 -6.97 8.77
N PRO A 141 8.28 -6.67 7.78
CA PRO A 141 8.85 -7.68 6.89
C PRO A 141 9.66 -8.74 7.63
N GLY A 142 10.46 -8.30 8.62
CA GLY A 142 11.28 -9.17 9.47
C GLY A 142 10.49 -10.22 10.25
N LEU A 143 9.20 -9.99 10.48
CA LEU A 143 8.30 -10.95 11.13
C LEU A 143 7.39 -11.67 10.13
N GLY A 144 7.09 -11.05 8.99
CA GLY A 144 6.13 -11.53 7.99
C GLY A 144 4.67 -11.37 8.43
N LEU A 145 4.34 -10.28 9.13
CA LEU A 145 2.97 -9.91 9.51
C LEU A 145 2.67 -8.46 9.13
N CYS A 146 1.40 -8.06 9.15
CA CYS A 146 0.99 -6.67 8.96
C CYS A 146 -0.20 -6.29 9.86
N TYR A 147 -0.34 -5.00 10.15
CA TYR A 147 -1.46 -4.43 10.90
C TYR A 147 -1.73 -2.98 10.49
N ALA A 148 -2.97 -2.51 10.64
CA ALA A 148 -3.29 -1.11 10.44
C ALA A 148 -2.77 -0.23 11.59
N ILE A 149 -2.54 1.06 11.33
CA ILE A 149 -2.24 2.03 12.40
C ILE A 149 -3.28 3.12 12.33
N ARG A 150 -4.20 3.13 13.30
CA ARG A 150 -5.18 4.20 13.44
C ARG A 150 -4.57 5.42 14.12
N PRO A 151 -5.07 6.63 13.83
CA PRO A 151 -4.58 7.87 14.41
C PRO A 151 -5.08 8.09 15.85
N ARG A 152 -5.05 7.05 16.69
CA ARG A 152 -5.44 7.10 18.10
C ARG A 152 -4.18 7.02 18.95
N ILE A 153 -3.98 8.05 19.75
CA ILE A 153 -2.83 8.18 20.65
C ILE A 153 -3.07 7.26 21.86
N ALA A 154 -2.23 6.25 22.03
CA ALA A 154 -2.21 5.39 23.20
C ALA A 154 -1.42 6.04 24.35
N ALA A 155 -0.29 6.67 24.03
CA ALA A 155 0.55 7.41 24.98
C ALA A 155 1.30 8.53 24.28
N VAL A 156 1.85 9.47 25.06
CA VAL A 156 2.67 10.57 24.58
C VAL A 156 3.96 10.59 25.39
N ALA A 157 5.10 10.50 24.70
CA ALA A 157 6.40 10.49 25.37
C ALA A 157 6.62 11.81 26.13
N PRO A 158 7.09 11.78 27.39
CA PRO A 158 7.35 12.99 28.17
C PRO A 158 8.33 13.92 27.47
N GLY A 159 8.04 15.22 27.48
CA GLY A 159 8.92 16.23 26.87
C GLY A 159 8.94 16.23 25.34
N SER A 160 8.22 15.32 24.67
CA SER A 160 8.14 15.25 23.20
C SER A 160 7.41 16.45 22.58
N PRO A 161 7.54 16.67 21.25
CA PRO A 161 6.75 17.68 20.56
C PRO A 161 5.24 17.58 20.82
N GLY A 162 4.70 16.36 20.81
CA GLY A 162 3.29 16.11 21.09
C GLY A 162 2.89 16.51 22.50
N ALA A 163 3.73 16.21 23.49
CA ALA A 163 3.49 16.62 24.89
C ALA A 163 3.47 18.14 25.05
N ARG A 164 4.44 18.84 24.42
CA ARG A 164 4.54 20.31 24.46
C ARG A 164 3.37 20.99 23.73
N ALA A 165 2.83 20.35 22.70
CA ALA A 165 1.63 20.79 22.01
C ALA A 165 0.33 20.46 22.75
N GLY A 166 0.40 19.74 23.87
CA GLY A 166 -0.75 19.42 24.72
C GLY A 166 -1.57 18.20 24.28
N LEU A 167 -1.03 17.36 23.38
CA LEU A 167 -1.64 16.09 22.99
C LEU A 167 -1.62 15.09 24.16
N LYS A 168 -2.64 14.25 24.26
CA LYS A 168 -2.82 13.32 25.38
C LYS A 168 -3.20 11.92 24.91
N ALA A 169 -2.96 10.93 25.77
CA ALA A 169 -3.51 9.60 25.59
C ALA A 169 -5.04 9.65 25.44
N GLY A 170 -5.57 8.88 24.48
CA GLY A 170 -6.98 8.85 24.12
C GLY A 170 -7.38 9.77 22.97
N ASP A 171 -6.57 10.79 22.66
CA ASP A 171 -6.82 11.70 21.54
C ASP A 171 -6.85 10.97 20.20
N VAL A 172 -7.78 11.37 19.33
CA VAL A 172 -7.94 10.84 17.98
C VAL A 172 -7.63 11.95 16.98
N ILE A 173 -6.53 11.82 16.25
CA ILE A 173 -6.17 12.76 15.20
C ILE A 173 -7.13 12.52 14.01
N SER A 174 -7.90 13.53 13.67
CA SER A 174 -8.94 13.50 12.64
C SER A 174 -8.43 14.01 11.29
N ALA A 175 -7.46 14.92 11.31
CA ALA A 175 -6.75 15.34 10.10
C ALA A 175 -5.35 15.86 10.44
N VAL A 176 -4.43 15.77 9.49
CA VAL A 176 -3.12 16.43 9.55
C VAL A 176 -2.87 17.15 8.24
N THR A 177 -2.46 18.41 8.33
CA THR A 177 -1.97 19.18 7.19
C THR A 177 -0.45 19.23 7.22
N ILE A 178 0.18 18.74 6.16
CA ILE A 178 1.63 18.62 6.03
C ILE A 178 2.08 19.43 4.81
N ALA A 179 3.18 20.17 4.94
CA ALA A 179 3.82 20.77 3.79
C ALA A 179 4.29 19.66 2.85
N PRO A 180 4.01 19.74 1.55
CA PRO A 180 4.43 18.71 0.61
C PRO A 180 5.95 18.62 0.54
N PRO A 181 6.47 17.43 0.20
CA PRO A 181 7.86 17.30 -0.21
C PRO A 181 8.17 18.24 -1.38
N ARG A 182 9.30 18.93 -1.31
CA ARG A 182 9.82 19.72 -2.43
C ARG A 182 10.51 18.77 -3.41
N PHE A 183 9.72 18.04 -4.20
CA PHE A 183 10.26 17.24 -5.28
C PHE A 183 10.69 18.14 -6.43
N VAL A 184 11.99 18.17 -6.69
CA VAL A 184 12.54 18.77 -7.90
C VAL A 184 12.76 17.64 -8.89
N GLU A 185 11.85 17.50 -9.86
CA GLU A 185 12.02 16.54 -10.94
C GLU A 185 13.14 17.04 -11.87
N VAL A 186 14.33 16.45 -11.72
CA VAL A 186 15.55 16.88 -12.44
C VAL A 186 15.34 16.89 -13.96
N ALA A 187 14.48 15.99 -14.49
CA ALA A 187 14.12 15.96 -15.90
C ALA A 187 13.38 17.23 -16.38
N LYS A 188 12.56 17.85 -15.52
CA LYS A 188 11.82 19.08 -15.82
C LYS A 188 12.67 20.35 -15.66
N LEU A 189 13.82 20.26 -15.00
CA LEU A 189 14.80 21.34 -14.97
C LEU A 189 15.59 21.49 -16.28
N LYS A 190 15.62 20.46 -17.15
CA LYS A 190 16.23 20.58 -18.48
C LYS A 190 15.40 21.53 -19.35
N GLY A 191 15.77 22.81 -19.34
CA GLY A 191 15.17 23.87 -20.18
C GLY A 191 14.24 24.84 -19.46
N SER A 192 13.89 24.59 -18.19
CA SER A 192 13.12 25.55 -17.39
C SER A 192 14.05 26.55 -16.70
N LYS A 193 13.86 27.85 -16.96
CA LYS A 193 14.54 28.95 -16.23
C LYS A 193 13.78 29.39 -14.97
N THR A 194 12.58 28.85 -14.76
CA THR A 194 11.71 29.21 -13.64
C THR A 194 11.58 28.03 -12.69
N GLU A 195 11.73 28.34 -11.40
CA GLU A 195 11.48 27.39 -10.35
C GLU A 195 9.98 27.03 -10.34
N PRO A 196 9.60 25.74 -10.23
CA PRO A 196 8.19 25.37 -10.12
C PRO A 196 7.56 26.06 -8.90
N PRO A 197 6.28 26.45 -8.96
CA PRO A 197 5.59 27.02 -7.81
C PRO A 197 5.64 26.04 -6.63
N ALA A 198 5.80 26.58 -5.42
CA ALA A 198 5.85 25.79 -4.21
C ALA A 198 4.56 24.93 -4.10
N PRO A 199 4.69 23.60 -3.88
CA PRO A 199 3.52 22.75 -3.81
C PRO A 199 2.67 23.16 -2.58
N LYS A 200 1.35 23.12 -2.72
CA LYS A 200 0.41 23.50 -1.65
C LYS A 200 0.42 22.46 -0.51
N PRO A 201 0.28 22.88 0.77
CA PRO A 201 0.05 21.98 1.89
C PRO A 201 -1.04 20.96 1.59
N GLN A 202 -0.80 19.70 1.96
CA GLN A 202 -1.77 18.62 1.77
C GLN A 202 -2.40 18.27 3.11
N THR A 203 -3.74 18.31 3.16
CA THR A 203 -4.50 17.84 4.32
C THR A 203 -4.88 16.37 4.12
N ILE A 204 -4.41 15.52 5.01
CA ILE A 204 -4.78 14.10 5.10
C ILE A 204 -5.85 13.99 6.17
N THR A 205 -7.05 13.57 5.78
CA THR A 205 -8.16 13.30 6.71
C THR A 205 -8.23 11.81 7.03
N PHE A 206 -8.55 11.49 8.28
CA PHE A 206 -8.65 10.12 8.74
C PHE A 206 -10.09 9.73 9.07
N GLY A 207 -10.45 8.49 8.78
CA GLY A 207 -11.76 7.92 9.05
C GLY A 207 -11.74 6.40 8.88
N GLU A 208 -12.90 5.74 9.01
CA GLU A 208 -12.99 4.28 8.88
C GLU A 208 -12.51 3.77 7.51
N ALA A 209 -12.64 4.60 6.48
CA ALA A 209 -12.23 4.31 5.10
C ALA A 209 -10.73 4.52 4.81
N SER A 210 -10.06 5.35 5.62
CA SER A 210 -8.67 5.77 5.44
C SER A 210 -8.01 5.81 6.82
N PRO A 211 -7.85 4.64 7.47
CA PRO A 211 -7.30 4.57 8.82
C PRO A 211 -5.80 4.86 8.87
N ALA A 212 -5.12 4.88 7.72
CA ALA A 212 -3.68 4.80 7.59
C ALA A 212 -2.94 6.06 8.08
N TRP A 213 -2.72 6.15 9.40
CA TRP A 213 -1.75 7.08 9.99
C TRP A 213 -0.38 6.98 9.32
N ILE A 214 -0.03 5.77 8.88
CA ILE A 214 1.23 5.47 8.18
C ILE A 214 1.46 6.34 6.94
N ARG A 215 0.39 6.76 6.24
CA ARG A 215 0.50 7.67 5.10
C ARG A 215 0.99 9.05 5.55
N ALA A 216 0.37 9.62 6.58
CA ALA A 216 0.76 10.92 7.10
C ALA A 216 2.18 10.87 7.67
N PHE A 217 2.51 9.80 8.39
CA PHE A 217 3.87 9.56 8.88
C PHE A 217 4.89 9.49 7.73
N TRP A 218 4.60 8.75 6.66
CA TRP A 218 5.47 8.67 5.48
C TRP A 218 5.62 10.03 4.79
N THR A 219 4.52 10.76 4.57
CA THR A 219 4.56 12.10 3.96
C THR A 219 5.41 13.08 4.77
N LEU A 220 5.33 13.02 6.11
CA LEU A 220 6.14 13.84 7.00
C LEU A 220 7.65 13.62 6.79
N GLN A 221 8.09 12.37 6.55
CA GLN A 221 9.52 12.05 6.41
C GLN A 221 10.18 12.71 5.19
N TYR A 222 9.39 13.14 4.21
CA TYR A 222 9.88 13.83 3.02
C TYR A 222 9.54 15.32 3.00
N SER A 223 8.84 15.83 4.01
CA SER A 223 8.39 17.21 4.04
C SER A 223 9.57 18.19 4.16
N SER A 224 9.45 19.34 3.50
CA SER A 224 10.42 20.44 3.67
C SER A 224 10.21 21.24 4.96
N ASP A 225 9.05 21.10 5.60
CA ASP A 225 8.74 21.72 6.89
C ASP A 225 8.13 20.66 7.82
N THR A 226 8.79 20.41 8.94
CA THR A 226 8.34 19.42 9.92
C THR A 226 7.22 19.94 10.83
N THR A 227 6.80 21.20 10.65
CA THR A 227 5.64 21.77 11.31
C THR A 227 4.36 21.26 10.64
N VAL A 228 3.51 20.61 11.41
CA VAL A 228 2.22 20.10 10.94
C VAL A 228 1.07 20.66 11.75
N SER A 229 -0.05 20.83 11.07
CA SER A 229 -1.29 21.31 11.66
C SER A 229 -2.24 20.12 11.88
N MET A 230 -2.52 19.77 13.14
CA MET A 230 -3.34 18.60 13.50
C MET A 230 -4.73 19.00 13.97
N ILE A 231 -5.77 18.39 13.39
CA ILE A 231 -7.13 18.45 13.94
C ILE A 231 -7.35 17.24 14.83
N VAL A 232 -7.65 17.45 16.11
CA VAL A 232 -7.81 16.39 17.11
C VAL A 232 -9.26 16.33 17.57
N ASN A 233 -9.80 15.12 17.76
CA ASN A 233 -11.15 14.84 18.24
C ASN A 233 -12.26 15.56 17.45
N LYS A 234 -12.09 15.70 16.13
CA LYS A 234 -12.98 16.45 15.21
C LYS A 234 -13.20 17.92 15.64
N GLY A 235 -12.24 18.51 16.36
CA GLY A 235 -12.26 19.92 16.72
C GLY A 235 -12.18 20.83 15.49
N SER A 236 -12.57 22.09 15.66
CA SER A 236 -12.46 23.10 14.60
C SER A 236 -11.12 23.83 14.60
N LYS A 237 -10.40 23.81 15.72
CA LYS A 237 -9.12 24.51 15.88
C LYS A 237 -7.96 23.54 15.70
N PRO A 238 -7.04 23.78 14.75
CA PRO A 238 -5.84 22.98 14.62
C PRO A 238 -4.83 23.24 15.74
N ILE A 239 -4.06 22.20 16.05
CA ILE A 239 -2.92 22.21 16.95
C ILE A 239 -1.66 22.11 16.08
N GLU A 240 -0.82 23.13 16.13
CA GLU A 240 0.47 23.13 15.44
C GLU A 240 1.49 22.31 16.25
N VAL A 241 2.14 21.35 15.60
CA VAL A 241 3.16 20.50 16.21
C VAL A 241 4.37 20.43 15.29
N LYS A 242 5.54 20.80 15.79
CA LYS A 242 6.80 20.70 15.04
C LYS A 242 7.49 19.39 15.35
N ALA A 243 7.58 18.49 14.37
CA ALA A 243 8.26 17.21 14.55
C ALA A 243 9.77 17.39 14.76
N GLU A 244 10.36 16.50 15.57
CA GLU A 244 11.78 16.48 15.90
C GLU A 244 12.44 15.18 15.39
N PRO A 245 13.74 15.21 15.06
CA PRO A 245 14.48 14.00 14.69
C PRO A 245 14.58 13.00 15.86
N GLU A 246 14.35 11.72 15.57
CA GLU A 246 14.52 10.59 16.48
C GLU A 246 15.83 9.84 16.18
N PRO A 247 16.49 9.20 17.16
CA PRO A 247 17.74 8.47 16.96
C PRO A 247 17.54 7.10 16.27
N ILE A 248 16.58 7.01 15.36
CA ILE A 248 16.30 5.87 14.49
C ILE A 248 16.38 6.35 13.05
N TRP A 249 16.96 5.53 12.18
CA TRP A 249 17.25 5.91 10.81
C TRP A 249 16.10 5.65 9.85
N PHE A 250 15.80 6.64 9.01
CA PHE A 250 14.92 6.48 7.86
C PHE A 250 15.75 6.05 6.64
N PRO A 251 15.44 4.91 5.99
CA PRO A 251 16.29 4.39 4.91
C PRO A 251 16.42 5.32 3.70
N SER A 252 15.43 6.17 3.44
CA SER A 252 15.46 7.10 2.32
C SER A 252 16.14 8.41 2.72
N ARG A 253 17.22 8.77 2.02
CA ARG A 253 18.03 9.99 2.27
C ARG A 253 17.64 11.15 1.36
N GLY A 254 16.33 11.35 1.18
CA GLY A 254 15.80 12.27 0.17
C GLY A 254 16.02 11.84 -1.28
N LEU A 255 16.60 10.65 -1.51
CA LEU A 255 16.76 10.06 -2.83
C LEU A 255 15.57 9.17 -3.15
N VAL A 256 14.73 9.62 -4.08
CA VAL A 256 13.69 8.80 -4.69
C VAL A 256 14.20 8.34 -6.05
N PHE A 257 14.62 7.09 -6.13
CA PHE A 257 15.03 6.49 -7.40
C PHE A 257 13.77 6.12 -8.18
N LEU A 258 13.70 6.53 -9.43
CA LEU A 258 12.71 5.98 -10.35
C LEU A 258 13.00 4.47 -10.53
N PRO A 259 11.96 3.64 -10.72
CA PRO A 259 12.15 2.24 -11.02
C PRO A 259 13.06 2.11 -12.24
N LEU A 260 14.07 1.24 -12.14
CA LEU A 260 14.93 0.95 -13.27
C LEU A 260 14.10 0.24 -14.34
N VAL A 261 13.81 0.94 -15.43
CA VAL A 261 13.13 0.36 -16.58
C VAL A 261 14.19 -0.28 -17.48
N GLN A 262 14.38 -1.58 -17.34
CA GLN A 262 15.23 -2.32 -18.25
C GLN A 262 14.44 -2.70 -19.50
N LYS A 263 14.89 -2.24 -20.67
CA LYS A 263 14.38 -2.77 -21.94
C LYS A 263 14.80 -4.24 -22.03
N LEU A 264 13.81 -5.10 -22.18
CA LEU A 264 14.09 -6.51 -22.41
C LEU A 264 14.88 -6.67 -23.71
N PRO A 265 15.86 -7.58 -23.77
CA PRO A 265 16.51 -7.90 -25.03
C PRO A 265 15.46 -8.39 -26.04
N PRO A 266 15.68 -8.19 -27.36
CA PRO A 266 14.79 -8.71 -28.39
C PRO A 266 14.53 -10.19 -28.16
N GLN A 267 13.26 -10.55 -27.99
CA GLN A 267 12.86 -11.94 -27.78
C GLN A 267 12.59 -12.59 -29.13
N SER A 268 12.90 -13.88 -29.24
CA SER A 268 12.36 -14.66 -30.36
C SER A 268 10.84 -14.68 -30.28
N ILE A 269 10.18 -14.84 -31.43
CA ILE A 269 8.71 -14.93 -31.51
C ILE A 269 8.17 -16.00 -30.56
N ALA A 270 8.83 -17.15 -30.49
CA ALA A 270 8.45 -18.24 -29.59
C ALA A 270 8.57 -17.85 -28.10
N ALA A 271 9.65 -17.17 -27.72
CA ALA A 271 9.82 -16.71 -26.34
C ALA A 271 8.79 -15.63 -25.97
N ALA A 272 8.49 -14.70 -26.89
CA ALA A 272 7.48 -13.68 -26.70
C ALA A 272 6.07 -14.27 -26.55
N LEU A 273 5.70 -15.26 -27.38
CA LEU A 273 4.42 -15.95 -27.28
C LEU A 273 4.29 -16.73 -25.97
N ARG A 274 5.34 -17.45 -25.57
CA ARG A 274 5.36 -18.18 -24.29
C ARG A 274 5.20 -17.21 -23.11
N ARG A 275 5.92 -16.10 -23.11
CA ARG A 275 5.76 -15.06 -22.08
C ARG A 275 4.36 -14.49 -22.07
N GLY A 276 3.80 -14.15 -23.24
CA GLY A 276 2.43 -13.66 -23.32
C GLY A 276 1.41 -14.66 -22.77
N TRP A 277 1.63 -15.96 -22.99
CA TRP A 277 0.82 -17.02 -22.40
C TRP A 277 0.95 -17.06 -20.87
N ASP A 278 2.18 -17.09 -20.36
CA ASP A 278 2.46 -17.11 -18.91
C ASP A 278 1.86 -15.87 -18.23
N ASP A 279 2.11 -14.68 -18.77
CA ASP A 279 1.52 -13.42 -18.32
C ASP A 279 -0.02 -13.49 -18.33
N THR A 280 -0.63 -14.06 -19.36
CA THR A 280 -2.09 -14.21 -19.46
C THR A 280 -2.63 -15.10 -18.35
N ILE A 281 -2.00 -16.25 -18.10
CA ILE A 281 -2.40 -17.17 -17.03
C ILE A 281 -2.24 -16.52 -15.65
N GLU A 282 -1.12 -15.84 -15.41
CA GLU A 282 -0.89 -15.11 -14.16
C GLU A 282 -1.96 -14.03 -13.92
N ASN A 283 -2.30 -13.25 -14.96
CA ASN A 283 -3.38 -12.27 -14.88
C ASN A 283 -4.73 -12.93 -14.57
N ILE A 284 -5.09 -14.02 -15.27
CA ILE A 284 -6.33 -14.77 -15.00
C ILE A 284 -6.40 -15.24 -13.55
N LEU A 285 -5.33 -15.87 -13.04
CA LEU A 285 -5.28 -16.37 -11.67
C LEU A 285 -5.37 -15.24 -10.63
N SER A 286 -4.72 -14.11 -10.91
CA SER A 286 -4.79 -12.91 -10.06
C SER A 286 -6.21 -12.33 -9.99
N ILE A 287 -6.93 -12.29 -11.12
CA ILE A 287 -8.32 -11.82 -11.16
C ILE A 287 -9.22 -12.75 -10.32
N TYR A 288 -9.11 -14.06 -10.49
CA TYR A 288 -9.86 -15.02 -9.65
C TYR A 288 -9.52 -14.88 -8.17
N GLY A 289 -8.23 -14.70 -7.84
CA GLY A 289 -7.78 -14.44 -6.47
C GLY A 289 -8.41 -13.17 -5.88
N THR A 290 -8.51 -12.11 -6.69
CA THR A 290 -9.13 -10.83 -6.31
C THR A 290 -10.63 -11.00 -6.09
N ILE A 291 -11.35 -11.65 -7.01
CA ILE A 291 -12.79 -11.93 -6.86
C ILE A 291 -13.04 -12.77 -5.60
N ARG A 292 -12.23 -13.81 -5.36
CA ARG A 292 -12.33 -14.63 -4.16
C ARG A 292 -12.15 -13.80 -2.89
N ASN A 293 -11.14 -12.94 -2.84
CA ASN A 293 -10.89 -12.09 -1.68
C ASN A 293 -11.99 -11.05 -1.47
N LEU A 294 -12.62 -10.54 -2.54
CA LEU A 294 -13.78 -9.67 -2.47
C LEU A 294 -15.00 -10.40 -1.88
N VAL A 295 -15.32 -11.60 -2.37
CA VAL A 295 -16.45 -12.41 -1.89
C VAL A 295 -16.26 -12.83 -0.41
N LEU A 296 -15.01 -13.09 -0.01
CA LEU A 296 -14.67 -13.39 1.40
C LEU A 296 -14.59 -12.15 2.31
N GLY A 297 -14.89 -10.95 1.80
CA GLY A 297 -14.85 -9.70 2.58
C GLY A 297 -13.44 -9.25 2.99
N ARG A 298 -12.39 -9.81 2.37
CA ARG A 298 -10.98 -9.46 2.63
C ARG A 298 -10.53 -8.21 1.88
N LEU A 299 -11.25 -7.85 0.83
CA LEU A 299 -11.05 -6.62 0.06
C LEU A 299 -12.31 -5.76 0.17
N GLY A 300 -12.13 -4.47 0.49
CA GLY A 300 -13.23 -3.51 0.49
C GLY A 300 -13.71 -3.19 -0.93
N PRO A 301 -15.01 -2.89 -1.13
CA PRO A 301 -15.59 -2.67 -2.45
C PRO A 301 -15.06 -1.40 -3.16
N ARG A 302 -14.41 -0.48 -2.43
CA ARG A 302 -13.80 0.75 -2.98
C ARG A 302 -12.62 0.48 -3.94
N GLY A 303 -12.04 -0.72 -3.88
CA GLY A 303 -10.98 -1.15 -4.80
C GLY A 303 -11.48 -1.46 -6.21
N LEU A 304 -12.79 -1.61 -6.42
CA LEU A 304 -13.37 -1.90 -7.73
C LEU A 304 -13.45 -0.62 -8.56
N ALA A 305 -12.74 -0.60 -9.70
CA ALA A 305 -12.85 0.47 -10.67
C ALA A 305 -14.08 0.23 -11.56
N GLY A 306 -15.04 1.15 -11.55
CA GLY A 306 -16.15 1.11 -12.49
C GLY A 306 -15.82 1.73 -13.84
N PRO A 307 -16.81 1.83 -14.75
CA PRO A 307 -16.62 2.31 -16.11
C PRO A 307 -16.00 3.72 -16.18
N ILE A 308 -16.34 4.61 -15.26
CA ILE A 308 -15.85 5.99 -15.27
C ILE A 308 -14.36 6.00 -14.92
N ARG A 309 -13.97 5.25 -13.89
CA ARG A 309 -12.56 5.11 -13.49
C ARG A 309 -11.74 4.40 -14.58
N ILE A 310 -12.28 3.37 -15.22
CA ILE A 310 -11.62 2.65 -16.33
C ILE A 310 -11.31 3.60 -17.49
N VAL A 311 -12.25 4.47 -17.87
CA VAL A 311 -12.02 5.48 -18.91
C VAL A 311 -10.92 6.46 -18.50
N GLY A 312 -10.93 6.90 -17.23
CA GLY A 312 -9.87 7.76 -16.69
C GLY A 312 -8.49 7.10 -16.73
N TYR A 313 -8.39 5.82 -16.34
CA TYR A 313 -7.16 5.05 -16.44
C TYR A 313 -6.71 4.91 -17.89
N ALA A 314 -7.60 4.52 -18.80
CA ALA A 314 -7.32 4.41 -20.23
C ALA A 314 -6.75 5.71 -20.80
N TYR A 315 -7.35 6.86 -20.44
CA TYR A 315 -6.89 8.18 -20.85
C TYR A 315 -5.49 8.50 -20.34
N SER A 316 -5.23 8.22 -19.06
CA SER A 316 -3.92 8.45 -18.45
C SER A 316 -2.83 7.58 -19.08
N THR A 317 -3.11 6.28 -19.32
CA THR A 317 -2.18 5.33 -19.94
C THR A 317 -1.90 5.67 -21.40
N ALA A 318 -2.92 6.08 -22.15
CA ALA A 318 -2.76 6.51 -23.55
C ALA A 318 -1.83 7.73 -23.68
N ARG A 319 -1.79 8.61 -22.67
CA ARG A 319 -0.85 9.74 -22.60
C ARG A 319 0.58 9.33 -22.21
N SER A 320 0.76 8.18 -21.56
CA SER A 320 2.07 7.70 -21.11
C SER A 320 2.86 7.03 -22.23
N SER A 321 2.32 5.98 -22.84
CA SER A 321 3.01 5.19 -23.88
C SER A 321 2.04 4.30 -24.66
N ILE A 322 2.28 4.12 -25.96
CA ILE A 322 1.52 3.18 -26.79
C ILE A 322 1.68 1.72 -26.32
N ASN A 323 2.87 1.37 -25.82
CA ASN A 323 3.13 0.01 -25.30
C ASN A 323 2.29 -0.26 -24.04
N ASP A 324 2.18 0.74 -23.16
CA ASP A 324 1.36 0.64 -21.95
C ASP A 324 -0.13 0.56 -22.30
N LEU A 325 -0.57 1.29 -23.34
CA LEU A 325 -1.94 1.22 -23.82
C LEU A 325 -2.29 -0.17 -24.38
N ILE A 326 -1.42 -0.77 -25.19
CA ILE A 326 -1.63 -2.13 -25.72
C ILE A 326 -1.71 -3.13 -24.57
N ARG A 327 -0.80 -3.04 -23.59
CA ARG A 327 -0.81 -3.91 -22.42
C ARG A 327 -2.08 -3.73 -21.59
N PHE A 328 -2.53 -2.49 -21.40
CA PHE A 328 -3.77 -2.16 -20.69
C PHE A 328 -5.00 -2.74 -21.40
N LEU A 329 -5.09 -2.60 -22.72
CA LEU A 329 -6.16 -3.22 -23.53
C LEU A 329 -6.14 -4.75 -23.42
N GLY A 330 -4.94 -5.36 -23.37
CA GLY A 330 -4.78 -6.78 -23.11
C GLY A 330 -5.36 -7.20 -21.76
N ILE A 331 -5.03 -6.47 -20.68
CA ILE A 331 -5.58 -6.72 -19.34
C ILE A 331 -7.10 -6.57 -19.33
N LEU A 332 -7.66 -5.54 -19.98
CA LEU A 332 -9.12 -5.38 -20.09
C LEU A 332 -9.78 -6.55 -20.83
N SER A 333 -9.15 -7.05 -21.89
CA SER A 333 -9.65 -8.21 -22.65
C SER A 333 -9.65 -9.48 -21.80
N ILE A 334 -8.58 -9.70 -21.02
CA ILE A 334 -8.48 -10.81 -20.06
C ILE A 334 -9.57 -10.68 -18.98
N ASN A 335 -9.78 -9.49 -18.42
CA ASN A 335 -10.83 -9.23 -17.43
C ASN A 335 -12.21 -9.59 -17.97
N LEU A 336 -12.53 -9.17 -19.20
CA LEU A 336 -13.81 -9.49 -19.84
C LEU A 336 -13.96 -11.00 -20.05
N ALA A 337 -12.90 -11.69 -20.49
CA ALA A 337 -12.90 -13.13 -20.61
C ALA A 337 -13.17 -13.80 -19.26
N VAL A 338 -12.43 -13.46 -18.20
CA VAL A 338 -12.62 -14.04 -16.86
C VAL A 338 -14.03 -13.81 -16.33
N ILE A 339 -14.56 -12.59 -16.48
CA ILE A 339 -15.93 -12.27 -16.06
C ILE A 339 -16.94 -13.11 -16.84
N ASN A 340 -16.80 -13.20 -18.17
CA ASN A 340 -17.71 -13.99 -19.00
C ASN A 340 -17.67 -15.49 -18.68
N PHE A 341 -16.55 -16.00 -18.19
CA PHE A 341 -16.40 -17.39 -17.74
C PHE A 341 -16.98 -17.66 -16.34
N LEU A 342 -17.43 -16.64 -15.60
CA LEU A 342 -18.09 -16.86 -14.31
C LEU A 342 -19.42 -17.60 -14.49
N PRO A 343 -19.81 -18.46 -13.53
CA PRO A 343 -21.06 -19.23 -13.58
C PRO A 343 -22.28 -18.35 -13.24
N ILE A 344 -22.46 -17.26 -13.96
CA ILE A 344 -23.49 -16.25 -13.75
C ILE A 344 -24.26 -16.09 -15.06
N PRO A 345 -25.49 -16.60 -15.19
CA PRO A 345 -26.36 -16.22 -16.30
C PRO A 345 -26.52 -14.69 -16.31
N PRO A 346 -26.62 -13.98 -17.46
CA PRO A 346 -26.65 -14.43 -18.84
C PRO A 346 -25.27 -14.65 -19.48
N LEU A 347 -24.17 -14.60 -18.72
CA LEU A 347 -22.81 -14.76 -19.25
C LEU A 347 -22.57 -16.19 -19.79
N ASP A 348 -21.57 -16.33 -20.66
CA ASP A 348 -21.24 -17.59 -21.33
C ASP A 348 -20.95 -18.73 -20.34
N GLY A 349 -20.29 -18.43 -19.23
CA GLY A 349 -20.04 -19.38 -18.13
C GLY A 349 -21.32 -19.86 -17.44
N GLY A 350 -22.37 -19.02 -17.41
CA GLY A 350 -23.70 -19.41 -16.95
C GLY A 350 -24.38 -20.41 -17.88
N GLN A 351 -24.24 -20.24 -19.20
CA GLN A 351 -24.73 -21.23 -20.18
C GLN A 351 -23.97 -22.56 -20.06
N MET A 352 -22.65 -22.49 -19.88
CA MET A 352 -21.83 -23.68 -19.63
C MET A 352 -22.28 -24.41 -18.36
N LEU A 353 -22.65 -23.70 -17.30
CA LEU A 353 -23.21 -24.29 -16.07
C LEU A 353 -24.52 -25.04 -16.35
N PHE A 354 -25.42 -24.47 -17.15
CA PHE A 354 -26.67 -25.13 -17.53
C PHE A 354 -26.42 -26.42 -18.33
N LEU A 355 -25.52 -26.38 -19.32
CA LEU A 355 -25.13 -27.56 -20.11
C LEU A 355 -24.49 -28.64 -19.24
N MET A 356 -23.64 -28.26 -18.28
CA MET A 356 -23.07 -29.20 -17.30
C MET A 356 -24.17 -29.83 -16.43
N ALA A 357 -25.14 -29.04 -15.97
CA ALA A 357 -26.27 -29.54 -15.19
C ALA A 357 -27.15 -30.52 -15.99
N GLU A 358 -27.39 -30.24 -17.28
CA GLU A 358 -28.10 -31.14 -18.18
C GLU A 358 -27.33 -32.44 -18.42
N LYS A 359 -26.02 -32.36 -18.62
CA LYS A 359 -25.14 -33.53 -18.78
C LYS A 359 -25.18 -34.43 -17.54
N ILE A 360 -25.15 -33.84 -16.33
CA ILE A 360 -25.24 -34.60 -15.07
C ILE A 360 -26.63 -35.22 -14.91
N ARG A 361 -27.70 -34.50 -15.28
CA ARG A 361 -29.08 -34.97 -15.13
C ARG A 361 -29.52 -35.93 -16.24
N GLY A 362 -28.79 -35.99 -17.36
CA GLY A 362 -29.13 -36.81 -18.53
C GLY A 362 -30.39 -36.37 -19.27
N ARG A 363 -30.98 -35.21 -18.92
CA ARG A 363 -32.20 -34.66 -19.54
C ARG A 363 -32.18 -33.12 -19.51
N PRO A 364 -32.81 -32.47 -20.51
CA PRO A 364 -32.82 -31.01 -20.63
C PRO A 364 -33.42 -30.32 -19.40
N LEU A 365 -32.95 -29.11 -19.09
CA LEU A 365 -33.53 -28.25 -18.06
C LEU A 365 -34.92 -27.83 -18.50
N PRO A 366 -35.92 -27.84 -17.59
CA PRO A 366 -37.21 -27.27 -17.92
C PRO A 366 -37.02 -25.79 -18.27
N GLU A 367 -37.70 -25.31 -19.31
CA GLU A 367 -37.57 -23.94 -19.82
C GLU A 367 -37.81 -22.89 -18.72
N SER A 368 -38.68 -23.19 -17.76
CA SER A 368 -38.93 -22.35 -16.60
C SER A 368 -37.70 -22.17 -15.70
N ALA A 369 -36.87 -23.21 -15.53
CA ALA A 369 -35.64 -23.14 -14.75
C ALA A 369 -34.53 -22.38 -15.48
N LEU A 370 -34.42 -22.55 -16.81
CA LEU A 370 -33.49 -21.77 -17.64
C LEU A 370 -33.86 -20.29 -17.62
N GLY A 371 -35.13 -19.97 -17.87
CA GLY A 371 -35.65 -18.61 -17.85
C GLY A 371 -35.47 -17.94 -16.48
N ALA A 372 -35.82 -18.64 -15.40
CA ALA A 372 -35.61 -18.14 -14.04
C ALA A 372 -34.12 -17.87 -13.76
N GLY A 373 -33.23 -18.80 -14.15
CA GLY A 373 -31.79 -18.63 -13.97
C GLY A 373 -31.24 -17.42 -14.73
N ILE A 374 -31.66 -17.21 -15.98
CA ILE A 374 -31.28 -16.03 -16.77
C ILE A 374 -31.76 -14.74 -16.13
N VAL A 375 -33.01 -14.67 -15.69
CA VAL A 375 -33.58 -13.46 -15.06
C VAL A 375 -32.89 -13.15 -13.74
N VAL A 376 -32.70 -14.15 -12.88
CA VAL A 376 -31.99 -13.98 -11.60
C VAL A 376 -30.57 -13.47 -11.83
N GLY A 377 -29.86 -14.09 -12.77
CA GLY A 377 -28.51 -13.70 -13.10
C GLY A 377 -28.41 -12.31 -13.73
N LEU A 378 -29.35 -11.94 -14.61
CA LEU A 378 -29.44 -10.60 -15.18
C LEU A 378 -29.68 -9.55 -14.09
N VAL A 379 -30.61 -9.80 -13.17
CA VAL A 379 -30.88 -8.91 -12.03
C VAL A 379 -29.62 -8.74 -11.19
N LEU A 380 -28.90 -9.81 -10.89
CA LEU A 380 -27.63 -9.74 -10.15
C LEU A 380 -26.58 -8.87 -10.86
N VAL A 381 -26.40 -9.05 -12.16
CA VAL A 381 -25.45 -8.25 -12.97
C VAL A 381 -25.84 -6.78 -12.99
N VAL A 382 -27.12 -6.47 -13.19
CA VAL A 382 -27.63 -5.10 -13.19
C VAL A 382 -27.45 -4.44 -11.82
N CYS A 383 -27.79 -5.15 -10.74
CA CYS A 383 -27.57 -4.66 -9.37
C CYS A 383 -26.08 -4.38 -9.11
N LEU A 384 -25.19 -5.27 -9.54
CA LEU A 384 -23.75 -5.07 -9.42
C LEU A 384 -23.27 -3.86 -10.23
N MET A 385 -23.77 -3.68 -11.45
CA MET A 385 -23.42 -2.54 -12.30
C MET A 385 -23.86 -1.22 -11.67
N ILE A 386 -25.08 -1.15 -11.14
CA ILE A 386 -25.59 0.02 -10.41
C ILE A 386 -24.73 0.30 -9.17
N PHE A 387 -24.39 -0.74 -8.41
CA PHE A 387 -23.53 -0.60 -7.23
C PHE A 387 -22.16 -0.03 -7.57
N VAL A 388 -21.49 -0.56 -8.60
CA VAL A 388 -20.17 -0.09 -9.04
C VAL A 388 -20.24 1.35 -9.58
N LEU A 389 -21.27 1.70 -10.36
CA LEU A 389 -21.49 3.07 -10.83
C LEU A 389 -21.71 4.05 -9.67
N PHE A 390 -22.48 3.65 -8.66
CA PHE A 390 -22.68 4.46 -7.46
C PHE A 390 -21.36 4.71 -6.71
N GLN A 391 -20.50 3.70 -6.58
CA GLN A 391 -19.16 3.86 -6.00
C GLN A 391 -18.28 4.81 -6.83
N ASP A 392 -18.31 4.71 -8.15
CA ASP A 392 -17.57 5.61 -9.05
C ASP A 392 -18.02 7.08 -8.89
N VAL A 393 -19.33 7.32 -8.79
CA VAL A 393 -19.88 8.67 -8.59
C VAL A 393 -19.48 9.23 -7.23
N LEU A 394 -19.60 8.44 -6.16
CA LEU A 394 -19.16 8.85 -4.82
C LEU A 394 -17.67 9.23 -4.80
N TRP A 395 -16.82 8.38 -5.37
CA TRP A 395 -15.38 8.64 -5.50
C TRP A 395 -15.12 9.93 -6.30
N SER A 396 -15.82 10.13 -7.41
CA SER A 396 -15.66 11.34 -8.23
C SER A 396 -16.05 12.61 -7.49
N ILE A 397 -17.10 12.57 -6.66
CA ILE A 397 -17.54 13.72 -5.85
C ILE A 397 -16.55 14.02 -4.74
N GLU A 398 -16.04 12.99 -4.05
CA GLU A 398 -15.02 13.15 -3.00
C GLU A 398 -13.74 13.77 -3.57
N ASN A 399 -13.29 13.33 -4.75
CA ASN A 399 -12.10 13.86 -5.39
C ASN A 399 -12.31 15.26 -6.01
N TRP A 400 -13.52 15.60 -6.46
CA TRP A 400 -13.82 16.95 -6.95
C TRP A 400 -13.75 17.98 -5.82
N LYS A 401 -14.24 17.67 -4.63
CA LYS A 401 -14.20 18.58 -3.46
C LYS A 401 -12.79 18.88 -2.94
N GLY A 402 -11.75 18.20 -3.46
CA GLY A 402 -10.35 18.39 -3.10
C GLY A 402 -9.51 19.21 -4.09
N LEU A 403 -10.11 19.76 -5.15
CA LEU A 403 -9.53 20.75 -6.08
C LEU A 403 -10.09 22.14 -5.78
#